data_AF-A0A842WVY4-F1
#
_entry.id   AF-A0A842WVY4-F1
#
_cell.length_a   1.000
_cell.length_b   1.000
_cell.length_c   1.000
_cell.angle_alpha   90.00
_cell.angle_beta   90.00
_cell.angle_gamma   90.00
#
_symmetry.space_group_name_H-M   'P 1'
#
loop_
_entity.id
_entity.type
_entity.pdbx_description
1 polymer ?
#
loop_
_entity_poly.entity_id
_entity_poly.type
_entity_poly.pdbx_seq_one_letter_code
_entity_poly.pdbx_strand_id
1 'polypeptide(L)'
;MKIEDVEPDKSVPELIVRVISVAPPRIITTRGGRKTQLTEVLVADETKRVVLSLWGFGKASDLSAGKIIKITNGWAKEWKGKLQLSLGRSGKFEEVDDDETLPSLNELMSIPSKVSSEE
;
A
#
# COMPACT_ATOMS: atom_id res chain seq x y z
N MET A 1 9.45 -10.36 3.94
CA MET A 1 8.29 -10.86 3.16
C MET A 1 8.13 -9.93 1.98
N LYS A 2 7.86 -10.45 0.78
CA LYS A 2 7.67 -9.62 -0.42
C LYS A 2 6.19 -9.50 -0.77
N ILE A 3 5.83 -8.57 -1.65
CA ILE A 3 4.43 -8.40 -2.08
C ILE A 3 3.92 -9.63 -2.85
N GLU A 4 4.78 -10.33 -3.59
CA GLU A 4 4.35 -11.52 -4.35
C GLU A 4 3.86 -12.68 -3.47
N ASP A 5 4.41 -12.81 -2.26
CA ASP A 5 4.01 -13.83 -1.28
C ASP A 5 2.72 -13.46 -0.53
N VAL A 6 2.22 -12.24 -0.74
CA VAL A 6 1.01 -11.76 -0.08
C VAL A 6 -0.21 -12.32 -0.82
N GLU A 7 -0.91 -13.24 -0.16
CA GLU A 7 -2.19 -13.75 -0.62
C GLU A 7 -3.36 -12.90 -0.13
N PRO A 8 -4.45 -12.78 -0.91
CA PRO A 8 -5.65 -12.11 -0.46
C PRO A 8 -6.27 -12.84 0.75
N ASP A 9 -6.93 -12.06 1.61
CA ASP A 9 -7.57 -12.54 2.84
C ASP A 9 -6.61 -13.17 3.86
N LYS A 10 -5.32 -12.83 3.77
CA LYS A 10 -4.30 -13.16 4.77
C LYS A 10 -3.79 -11.94 5.53
N SER A 11 -3.35 -12.20 6.76
CA SER A 11 -2.62 -11.24 7.59
C SER A 11 -1.20 -11.09 7.09
N VAL A 12 -0.74 -9.85 7.01
CA VAL A 12 0.63 -9.48 6.64
C VAL A 12 1.34 -9.02 7.91
N PRO A 13 2.15 -9.88 8.57
CA PRO A 13 2.75 -9.53 9.85
C PRO A 13 3.75 -8.38 9.71
N GLU A 14 4.54 -8.39 8.65
CA GLU A 14 5.53 -7.37 8.34
C GLU A 14 5.78 -7.28 6.84
N LEU A 15 5.75 -6.07 6.28
CA LEU A 15 6.00 -5.82 4.86
C LEU A 15 6.66 -4.45 4.68
N ILE A 16 7.81 -4.41 4.01
CA ILE A 16 8.53 -3.18 3.70
C ILE A 16 8.23 -2.84 2.24
N VAL A 17 7.80 -1.60 1.97
CA VAL A 17 7.41 -1.15 0.64
C VAL A 17 7.81 0.30 0.43
N ARG A 18 8.05 0.68 -0.82
CA ARG A 18 8.34 2.06 -1.19
C ARG A 18 7.08 2.74 -1.71
N VAL A 19 6.84 3.96 -1.27
CA VAL A 19 5.72 4.77 -1.74
C VAL A 19 6.03 5.28 -3.15
N ILE A 20 5.18 4.93 -4.10
CA ILE A 20 5.27 5.40 -5.49
C ILE A 20 4.47 6.68 -5.66
N SER A 21 3.25 6.70 -5.13
CA SER A 21 2.36 7.85 -5.23
C SER A 21 1.29 7.82 -4.14
N VAL A 22 0.83 8.99 -3.73
CA VAL A 22 -0.24 9.16 -2.74
C VAL A 22 -1.45 9.77 -3.44
N ALA A 23 -2.57 9.03 -3.48
CA ALA A 23 -3.81 9.54 -4.06
C ALA A 23 -4.46 10.58 -3.12
N PRO A 24 -5.26 11.51 -3.66
CA PRO A 24 -5.93 12.50 -2.84
C PRO A 24 -6.92 11.84 -1.85
N PRO A 25 -6.97 12.31 -0.60
CA PRO A 25 -7.87 11.76 0.41
C PRO A 25 -9.34 11.95 0.03
N ARG A 26 -10.15 10.91 0.18
CA ARG A 26 -11.58 10.91 -0.13
C ARG A 26 -12.40 10.74 1.13
N ILE A 27 -13.43 11.56 1.31
CA ILE A 27 -14.36 11.43 2.44
C ILE A 27 -15.40 10.36 2.09
N ILE A 28 -15.46 9.31 2.91
CA ILE A 28 -16.42 8.22 2.82
C ILE A 28 -17.37 8.30 4.01
N THR A 29 -18.68 8.21 3.76
CA THR A 29 -19.67 8.08 4.84
C THR A 29 -19.82 6.61 5.17
N THR A 30 -19.47 6.23 6.39
CA THR A 30 -19.68 4.87 6.90
C THR A 30 -21.16 4.54 7.03
N ARG A 31 -21.49 3.24 7.07
CA ARG A 31 -22.88 2.76 7.20
C ARG A 31 -23.61 3.29 8.45
N GLY A 32 -22.87 3.71 9.48
CA GLY A 32 -23.39 4.33 10.70
C GLY A 32 -23.48 5.87 10.65
N GLY A 33 -23.33 6.50 9.48
CA GLY A 33 -23.44 7.95 9.30
C GLY A 33 -22.18 8.75 9.70
N ARG A 34 -21.14 8.11 10.23
CA ARG A 34 -19.86 8.77 10.53
C ARG A 34 -19.06 8.99 9.26
N LYS A 35 -18.50 10.19 9.09
CA LYS A 35 -17.53 10.49 8.02
C LYS A 35 -16.18 9.88 8.39
N THR A 36 -15.56 9.20 7.44
CA THR A 36 -14.17 8.75 7.51
C THR A 36 -13.43 9.22 6.28
N GLN A 37 -12.10 9.20 6.33
CA GLN A 37 -11.26 9.52 5.19
C GLN A 37 -10.59 8.24 4.70
N LEU A 38 -10.66 7.99 3.41
CA LEU A 38 -9.94 6.93 2.72
C LEU A 38 -8.86 7.58 1.87
N THR A 39 -7.61 7.20 2.08
CA THR A 39 -6.48 7.63 1.24
C THR A 39 -5.84 6.39 0.64
N GLU A 40 -5.78 6.32 -0.68
CA GLU A 40 -5.16 5.22 -1.39
C GLU A 40 -3.70 5.59 -1.70
N VAL A 41 -2.76 4.75 -1.27
CA VAL A 41 -1.34 4.97 -1.48
C VAL A 41 -0.82 3.86 -2.36
N LEU A 42 -0.28 4.23 -3.52
CA LEU A 42 0.38 3.28 -4.39
C LEU A 42 1.77 3.02 -3.83
N VAL A 43 2.01 1.77 -3.45
CA VAL A 43 3.29 1.30 -2.95
C VAL A 43 3.80 0.17 -3.82
N ALA A 44 5.11 0.04 -3.94
CA ALA A 44 5.72 -1.04 -4.69
C ALA A 44 6.97 -1.54 -4.01
N ASP A 45 7.29 -2.77 -4.39
CA ASP A 45 8.45 -3.52 -3.98
C ASP A 45 9.16 -4.03 -5.24
N GLU A 46 10.34 -4.61 -5.11
CA GLU A 46 11.08 -5.23 -6.23
C GLU A 46 10.24 -6.25 -7.02
N THR A 47 9.23 -6.82 -6.38
CA THR A 47 8.37 -7.87 -6.93
C THR A 47 7.19 -7.31 -7.73
N LYS A 48 6.32 -6.54 -7.07
CA LYS A 48 5.05 -6.05 -7.60
C LYS A 48 4.65 -4.72 -6.95
N ARG A 49 3.61 -4.10 -7.50
CA ARG A 49 2.97 -2.90 -6.94
C ARG A 49 1.57 -3.21 -6.40
N VAL A 50 1.23 -2.60 -5.27
CA VAL A 50 -0.04 -2.80 -4.56
C VAL A 50 -0.58 -1.46 -4.06
N VAL A 51 -1.90 -1.39 -3.87
CA VAL A 51 -2.54 -0.20 -3.31
C VAL A 51 -2.77 -0.41 -1.82
N LEU A 52 -2.22 0.47 -1.00
CA LEU A 52 -2.44 0.55 0.44
C LEU A 52 -3.60 1.51 0.73
N SER A 53 -4.68 0.99 1.29
CA SER A 53 -5.85 1.74 1.71
C SER A 53 -5.73 2.18 3.17
N LEU A 54 -5.55 3.48 3.38
CA LEU A 54 -5.46 4.10 4.69
C LEU A 54 -6.79 4.70 5.11
N TRP A 55 -7.34 4.16 6.19
CA TRP A 55 -8.61 4.59 6.76
C TRP A 55 -8.37 5.48 7.97
N GLY A 56 -8.93 6.69 7.94
CA GLY A 56 -8.87 7.67 9.02
C GLY A 56 -8.35 9.03 8.56
N PHE A 57 -8.73 10.06 9.30
CA PHE A 57 -8.26 11.43 9.06
C PHE A 57 -6.77 11.55 9.42
N GLY A 58 -5.98 12.15 8.55
CA GLY A 58 -4.55 12.41 8.76
C GLY A 58 -3.63 11.18 8.69
N LYS A 59 -4.15 9.98 8.42
CA LYS A 59 -3.34 8.75 8.40
C LYS A 59 -2.30 8.67 7.28
N ALA A 60 -2.46 9.47 6.25
CA ALA A 60 -1.57 9.50 5.09
C ALA A 60 -0.81 10.82 4.95
N SER A 61 -0.95 11.74 5.92
CA SER A 61 -0.39 13.09 5.82
C SER A 61 1.14 13.09 5.81
N ASP A 62 1.76 12.14 6.50
CA ASP A 62 3.23 12.00 6.58
C ASP A 62 3.83 11.22 5.40
N LEU A 63 2.98 10.67 4.51
CA LEU A 63 3.42 9.87 3.37
C LEU A 63 3.71 10.76 2.15
N SER A 64 4.77 10.41 1.42
CA SER A 64 5.17 11.08 0.20
C SER A 64 5.86 10.09 -0.73
N ALA A 65 5.79 10.34 -2.04
CA ALA A 65 6.47 9.52 -3.03
C ALA A 65 7.99 9.45 -2.76
N GLY A 66 8.56 8.26 -2.90
CA GLY A 66 9.98 7.97 -2.65
C GLY A 66 10.30 7.45 -1.26
N LYS A 67 9.42 7.65 -0.26
CA LYS A 67 9.63 7.18 1.12
C LYS A 67 9.46 5.67 1.24
N ILE A 68 10.22 5.04 2.13
CA ILE A 68 10.02 3.64 2.51
C ILE A 68 9.19 3.56 3.77
N ILE A 69 8.19 2.68 3.75
CA ILE A 69 7.37 2.39 4.91
C ILE A 69 7.37 0.91 5.23
N LYS A 70 7.41 0.62 6.52
CA LYS A 70 7.26 -0.71 7.09
C LYS A 70 5.85 -0.86 7.64
N ILE A 71 5.05 -1.70 6.99
CA ILE A 71 3.72 -2.07 7.43
C ILE A 71 3.84 -3.24 8.40
N THR A 72 3.19 -3.14 9.56
CA THR A 72 3.11 -4.21 10.55
C THR A 72 1.67 -4.57 10.82
N ASN A 73 1.39 -5.87 10.90
CA ASN A 73 0.06 -6.41 11.20
C ASN A 73 -1.03 -5.90 10.23
N GLY A 74 -0.63 -5.78 8.95
CA GLY A 74 -1.50 -5.41 7.85
C GLY A 74 -2.44 -6.54 7.43
N TRP A 75 -3.35 -6.22 6.53
CA TRP A 75 -4.31 -7.15 5.96
C TRP A 75 -4.31 -7.01 4.45
N ALA A 76 -4.14 -8.13 3.75
CA ALA A 76 -4.29 -8.18 2.32
C ALA A 76 -5.72 -8.58 1.96
N LYS A 77 -6.32 -7.88 1.02
CA LYS A 77 -7.67 -8.13 0.54
C LYS A 77 -7.71 -8.03 -0.96
N GLU A 78 -8.45 -8.91 -1.61
CA GLU A 78 -8.73 -8.74 -3.04
C GLU A 78 -9.89 -7.77 -3.26
N TRP A 79 -9.67 -6.80 -4.15
CA TRP A 79 -10.70 -5.88 -4.61
C TRP A 79 -10.70 -5.79 -6.12
N LYS A 80 -11.82 -6.21 -6.75
CA LYS A 80 -11.98 -6.25 -8.22
C LYS A 80 -10.84 -6.99 -8.93
N GLY A 81 -10.39 -8.12 -8.37
CA GLY A 81 -9.28 -8.93 -8.93
C GLY A 81 -7.89 -8.29 -8.76
N LYS A 82 -7.75 -7.26 -7.91
CA LYS A 82 -6.48 -6.64 -7.58
C LYS A 82 -6.23 -6.76 -6.08
N LEU A 83 -5.01 -7.09 -5.71
CA LEU A 83 -4.58 -7.09 -4.31
C LEU A 83 -4.60 -5.65 -3.78
N GLN A 84 -5.22 -5.44 -2.61
CA GLN A 84 -5.17 -4.20 -1.84
C GLN A 84 -4.72 -4.52 -0.42
N LEU A 85 -3.83 -3.70 0.12
CA LEU A 85 -3.42 -3.74 1.51
C LEU A 85 -4.26 -2.77 2.33
N SER A 86 -4.53 -3.12 3.57
CA SER A 86 -5.21 -2.27 4.54
C SER A 86 -4.61 -2.48 5.92
N LEU A 87 -4.67 -1.47 6.78
CA LEU A 87 -4.08 -1.54 8.12
C LEU A 87 -4.97 -2.23 9.18
N GLY A 88 -6.02 -2.94 8.78
CA GLY A 88 -6.86 -3.71 9.71
C GLY A 88 -7.27 -2.94 10.97
N ARG A 89 -7.43 -3.65 12.09
CA ARG A 89 -7.74 -3.03 13.41
C ARG A 89 -6.49 -2.77 14.26
N SER A 90 -5.47 -3.60 14.08
CA SER A 90 -4.21 -3.54 14.84
C SER A 90 -3.00 -3.26 13.97
N GLY A 91 -3.22 -2.97 12.68
CA GLY A 91 -2.14 -2.66 11.76
C GLY A 91 -1.68 -1.22 11.89
N LYS A 92 -0.39 -1.05 11.67
CA LYS A 92 0.31 0.23 11.72
C LYS A 92 1.36 0.25 10.62
N PHE A 93 1.80 1.44 10.26
CA PHE A 93 2.97 1.61 9.41
C PHE A 93 3.95 2.54 10.11
N GLU A 94 5.22 2.35 9.84
CA GLU A 94 6.33 3.14 10.37
C GLU A 94 7.20 3.53 9.17
N GLU A 95 7.57 4.81 9.07
CA GLU A 95 8.57 5.25 8.09
C GLU A 95 9.92 4.66 8.50
N VAL A 96 10.64 4.12 7.54
CA VAL A 96 11.98 3.59 7.74
C VAL A 96 12.94 4.31 6.80
N ASP A 97 14.18 4.44 7.24
CA ASP A 97 15.23 5.06 6.45
C ASP A 97 15.54 4.22 5.20
N ASP A 98 16.10 4.87 4.18
CA ASP A 98 16.40 4.24 2.89
C ASP A 98 17.62 3.33 3.03
N ASP A 99 17.45 2.15 3.62
CA ASP A 99 18.54 1.22 3.95
C ASP A 99 19.04 0.41 2.72
N GLU A 100 18.86 0.93 1.50
CA GLU A 100 19.27 0.33 0.21
C GLU A 100 18.65 -1.06 -0.10
N THR A 101 17.75 -1.55 0.75
CA THR A 101 17.09 -2.86 0.60
C THR A 101 16.00 -2.89 -0.47
N LEU A 102 15.42 -1.73 -0.81
CA LEU A 102 14.43 -1.59 -1.87
C LEU A 102 15.01 -0.84 -3.05
N PRO A 103 14.71 -1.26 -4.29
CA PRO A 103 15.15 -0.54 -5.48
C PRO A 103 14.61 0.90 -5.51
N SER A 104 15.28 1.74 -6.30
CA SER A 104 14.95 3.16 -6.40
C SER A 104 13.54 3.36 -6.97
N LEU A 105 12.90 4.50 -6.65
CA LEU A 105 11.59 4.87 -7.21
C LEU A 105 11.54 4.70 -8.74
N ASN A 106 12.64 5.05 -9.43
CA ASN A 106 12.76 4.95 -10.89
C ASN A 106 12.79 3.50 -11.41
N GLU A 107 13.45 2.60 -10.68
CA GLU A 107 13.47 1.16 -10.98
C GLU A 107 12.09 0.55 -10.76
N LEU A 108 11.43 0.88 -9.65
CA LEU A 108 10.06 0.44 -9.35
C LEU A 108 9.03 0.90 -10.39
N MET A 109 9.25 2.09 -10.96
CA MET A 109 8.41 2.63 -12.03
C MET A 109 8.65 1.92 -13.38
N SER A 110 9.85 1.37 -13.55
CA SER A 110 10.28 0.63 -14.73
C SER A 110 9.92 -0.86 -14.69
N ILE A 111 9.47 -1.39 -13.53
CA ILE A 111 8.94 -2.75 -13.45
C ILE A 111 7.74 -2.83 -14.40
N PRO A 112 7.78 -3.67 -15.44
CA PRO A 112 6.65 -3.82 -16.32
C PRO A 112 5.51 -4.39 -15.49
N SER A 113 4.49 -3.57 -15.26
CA SER A 113 3.22 -4.11 -14.80
C SER A 113 2.75 -5.06 -15.87
N LYS A 114 2.83 -6.36 -15.60
CA LYS A 114 2.35 -7.41 -16.48
C LYS A 114 0.82 -7.32 -16.56
N VAL A 115 0.38 -6.34 -17.33
CA VAL A 115 -0.93 -6.14 -17.94
C VAL A 115 -0.59 -5.67 -19.35
N SER A 116 -0.06 -6.62 -20.12
CA SER A 116 -0.22 -6.66 -21.57
C SER A 116 -0.66 -8.11 -21.84
N SER A 117 -1.95 -8.34 -21.69
CA SER A 117 -2.67 -9.11 -22.70
C SER A 117 -2.93 -8.18 -23.88
N GLU A 118 -3.13 -8.78 -25.05
CA GLU A 118 -2.96 -8.28 -26.43
C GLU A 118 -1.47 -8.18 -26.85
N GLU A 119 -0.96 -8.96 -27.81
CA GLU A 119 -1.59 -9.72 -28.93
C GLU A 119 -1.03 -11.14 -29.09
#